data_AF-A0AAN5C197-F1
#
_entry.id   AF-A0AAN5C197-F1
#
_cell.length_a   1.000
_cell.length_b   1.000
_cell.length_c   1.000
_cell.angle_alpha   90.00
_cell.angle_beta   90.00
_cell.angle_gamma   90.00
#
_symmetry.space_group_name_H-M   'P 1'
#
loop_
_entity.id
_entity.type
_entity.pdbx_description
1 polymer ?
#
loop_
_entity_poly.entity_id
_entity_poly.type
_entity_poly.pdbx_seq_one_letter_code
_entity_poly.pdbx_strand_id
1 'polypeptide(L)'
;MNYIFRAVRLIPQKIYKLPRPWAKVYKHLIYATPTFSNPTTLTMSLADREGLVRLAREFDALVVTDDVYDFLQWSPDPEQPLAQPDKAQIPRVVDVDRYLDGGPKDEWGNVVSSSRSGGAPSQFSAAIIAQLFPTGFIQTYVDQVLRPRYAERYYRLISAVREHLLPLGVTLPSTSLEAVGGYFVWIQLPPPLQADDLATVALREYKVNVIAGNRFRVQGDPDTRRNSFNRSIRLCFAWEHEEKLAEGVRRLACAIRSALK
;
A
#
# COMPACT_ATOMS: atom_id res chain seq x y z
N MET A 1 21.27 51.67 32.25
CA MET A 1 21.64 50.51 31.43
C MET A 1 20.37 49.81 30.98
N ASN A 2 20.01 50.04 29.71
CA ASN A 2 19.11 49.33 28.77
C ASN A 2 17.95 48.48 29.35
N TYR A 3 16.69 48.91 29.22
CA TYR A 3 15.80 48.83 28.04
C TYR A 3 15.46 47.40 27.55
N ILE A 4 14.15 47.09 27.64
CA ILE A 4 13.30 46.34 26.70
C ILE A 4 13.63 44.85 26.49
N PHE A 5 12.69 43.97 26.88
CA PHE A 5 12.05 43.05 25.94
C PHE A 5 10.57 42.80 26.29
N ARG A 6 9.73 43.42 25.44
CA ARG A 6 8.31 43.23 25.12
C ARG A 6 7.53 42.12 25.83
N ALA A 7 6.37 42.53 26.36
CA ALA A 7 5.18 41.70 26.49
C ALA A 7 4.88 40.97 25.17
N VAL A 8 5.02 39.64 25.19
CA VAL A 8 4.41 38.79 24.17
C VAL A 8 2.92 38.85 24.42
N ARG A 9 2.17 39.48 23.51
CA ARG A 9 0.72 39.29 23.44
C ARG A 9 0.49 37.79 23.37
N LEU A 10 -0.05 37.21 24.44
CA LEU A 10 -0.68 35.91 24.39
C LEU A 10 -1.79 36.04 23.35
N ILE A 11 -1.52 35.60 22.12
CA ILE A 11 -2.59 35.25 21.21
C ILE A 11 -3.41 34.23 22.00
N PRO A 12 -4.71 34.46 22.25
CA PRO A 12 -5.52 33.46 22.93
C PRO A 12 -5.28 32.15 22.19
N GLN A 13 -4.74 31.14 22.89
CA GLN A 13 -4.60 29.81 22.31
C GLN A 13 -5.99 29.49 21.77
N LYS A 14 -6.10 29.28 20.46
CA LYS A 14 -7.35 28.78 19.90
C LYS A 14 -7.62 27.48 20.64
N ILE A 15 -8.60 27.52 21.54
CA ILE A 15 -9.15 26.32 22.16
C ILE A 15 -9.92 25.66 21.03
N TYR A 16 -9.24 24.79 20.29
CA TYR A 16 -9.83 24.09 19.15
C TYR A 16 -10.82 23.01 19.59
N LYS A 17 -10.78 22.61 20.88
CA LYS A 17 -11.56 21.51 21.43
C LYS A 17 -12.11 21.86 22.80
N LEU A 18 -13.43 21.83 22.94
CA LEU A 18 -14.12 21.87 24.23
C LEU A 18 -13.94 20.49 24.90
N PRO A 19 -13.62 20.42 26.20
CA PRO A 19 -13.69 19.16 26.94
C PRO A 19 -15.12 18.62 26.88
N ARG A 20 -15.27 17.38 26.42
CA ARG A 20 -16.57 16.73 26.21
C ARG A 20 -16.54 15.32 26.82
N PRO A 21 -17.63 14.87 27.46
CA PRO A 21 -17.69 13.57 28.14
C PRO A 21 -17.82 12.34 27.22
N TRP A 22 -17.60 12.48 25.91
CA TRP A 22 -17.74 11.39 24.93
C TRP A 22 -16.47 11.21 24.08
N ALA A 23 -16.36 10.05 23.44
CA ALA A 23 -15.23 9.68 22.57
C ALA A 23 -14.89 10.77 21.54
N LYS A 24 -13.62 10.86 21.17
CA LYS A 24 -13.12 11.85 20.20
C LYS A 24 -13.92 11.78 18.89
N VAL A 25 -14.56 12.90 18.52
CA VAL A 25 -15.27 13.04 17.24
C VAL A 25 -14.33 13.72 16.25
N TYR A 26 -14.01 13.02 15.17
CA TYR A 26 -13.16 13.56 14.10
C TYR A 26 -14.01 14.30 13.06
N LYS A 27 -13.50 15.42 12.55
CA LYS A 27 -14.15 16.24 11.52
C LYS A 27 -13.96 15.69 10.12
N HIS A 28 -12.85 14.97 9.92
CA HIS A 28 -12.45 14.44 8.62
C HIS A 28 -12.03 12.98 8.76
N LEU A 29 -12.08 12.26 7.65
CA LEU A 29 -11.63 10.89 7.54
C LEU A 29 -10.63 10.81 6.40
N ILE A 30 -9.49 10.19 6.65
CA ILE A 30 -8.48 9.87 5.64
C ILE A 30 -8.33 8.36 5.63
N TYR A 31 -8.53 7.74 4.46
CA TYR A 31 -8.22 6.33 4.25
C TYR A 31 -6.90 6.21 3.49
N ALA A 32 -6.00 5.35 3.97
CA ALA A 32 -4.71 5.15 3.33
C ALA A 32 -4.29 3.68 3.38
N THR A 33 -3.58 3.22 2.35
CA THR A 33 -2.83 1.96 2.37
C THR A 33 -1.33 2.32 2.36
N PRO A 34 -0.69 2.47 3.53
CA PRO A 34 0.62 3.13 3.64
C PRO A 34 1.80 2.28 3.16
N THR A 35 1.61 0.96 3.13
CA THR A 35 2.68 -0.01 2.84
C THR A 35 2.22 -0.93 1.72
N PHE A 36 3.01 -1.00 0.64
CA PHE A 36 2.71 -1.78 -0.56
C PHE A 36 1.30 -1.51 -1.10
N SER A 37 0.99 -0.23 -1.30
CA SER A 37 -0.34 0.30 -1.58
C SER A 37 -1.07 -0.46 -2.69
N ASN A 38 -2.36 -0.72 -2.50
CA ASN A 38 -3.20 -1.22 -3.57
C ASN A 38 -3.87 -0.02 -4.29
N PRO A 39 -3.60 0.23 -5.59
CA PRO A 39 -2.95 -0.68 -6.54
C PRO A 39 -1.48 -0.37 -6.85
N THR A 40 -0.96 0.78 -6.40
CA THR A 40 0.27 1.39 -6.94
C THR A 40 1.57 0.73 -6.48
N THR A 41 1.50 -0.16 -5.48
CA THR A 41 2.61 -0.83 -4.79
C THR A 41 3.54 0.09 -4.02
N LEU A 42 3.24 1.39 -3.98
CA LEU A 42 4.04 2.39 -3.29
C LEU A 42 3.94 2.22 -1.78
N THR A 43 5.04 2.51 -1.09
CA THR A 43 5.08 2.60 0.36
C THR A 43 5.39 4.05 0.74
N MET A 44 4.57 4.63 1.61
CA MET A 44 4.77 5.97 2.14
C MET A 44 6.10 6.03 2.91
N SER A 45 6.90 7.05 2.62
CA SER A 45 8.13 7.32 3.35
C SER A 45 7.83 7.65 4.82
N LEU A 46 8.82 7.52 5.71
CA LEU A 46 8.64 7.94 7.10
C LEU A 46 8.24 9.42 7.20
N ALA A 47 8.85 10.29 6.40
CA ALA A 47 8.52 11.72 6.35
C ALA A 47 7.06 11.97 5.96
N ASP A 48 6.53 11.24 4.98
CA ASP A 48 5.12 11.36 4.58
C ASP A 48 4.18 10.83 5.67
N ARG A 49 4.54 9.73 6.34
CA ARG A 49 3.76 9.19 7.47
C ARG A 49 3.69 10.21 8.61
N GLU A 50 4.81 10.83 8.96
CA GLU A 50 4.86 11.90 9.97
C GLU A 50 4.05 13.13 9.54
N GLY A 51 4.19 13.56 8.28
CA GLY A 51 3.41 14.66 7.71
C GLY A 51 1.90 14.40 7.78
N LEU A 52 1.47 13.18 7.45
CA LEU A 52 0.08 12.76 7.55
C LEU A 52 -0.44 12.79 8.99
N VAL A 53 0.35 12.32 9.96
CA VAL A 53 -0.01 12.38 11.39
C VAL A 53 -0.15 13.83 11.86
N ARG A 54 0.79 14.72 11.52
CA ARG A 54 0.72 16.14 11.87
C ARG A 54 -0.52 16.81 11.26
N LEU A 55 -0.81 16.52 9.99
CA LEU A 55 -2.02 17.00 9.30
C LEU A 55 -3.29 16.51 9.99
N ALA A 56 -3.35 15.22 10.34
CA ALA A 56 -4.51 14.65 11.02
C ALA A 56 -4.78 15.30 12.38
N ARG A 57 -3.72 15.61 13.14
CA ARG A 57 -3.82 16.33 14.41
C ARG A 57 -4.27 17.78 14.24
N GLU A 58 -3.75 18.48 13.23
CA GLU A 58 -4.10 19.88 12.93
C GLU A 58 -5.57 20.03 12.55
N PHE A 59 -6.05 19.16 11.66
CA PHE A 59 -7.40 19.27 11.07
C PHE A 59 -8.45 18.43 11.81
N ASP A 60 -8.08 17.70 12.86
CA ASP A 60 -8.97 16.79 13.59
C ASP A 60 -9.52 15.68 12.68
N ALA A 61 -8.63 15.09 11.87
CA ALA A 61 -8.94 13.96 11.00
C ALA A 61 -8.63 12.63 11.69
N LEU A 62 -9.45 11.61 11.43
CA LEU A 62 -9.13 10.23 11.69
C LEU A 62 -8.43 9.65 10.46
N VAL A 63 -7.23 9.14 10.62
CA VAL A 63 -6.56 8.32 9.61
C VAL A 63 -6.88 6.86 9.88
N VAL A 64 -7.51 6.20 8.92
CA VAL A 64 -7.71 4.75 8.91
C VAL A 64 -6.70 4.17 7.94
N THR A 65 -5.71 3.44 8.46
CA THR A 65 -4.74 2.73 7.64
C THR A 65 -5.20 1.30 7.39
N ASP A 66 -5.13 0.87 6.13
CA ASP A 66 -5.32 -0.50 5.71
C ASP A 66 -3.95 -1.17 5.61
N ASP A 67 -3.57 -1.92 6.65
CA ASP A 67 -2.22 -2.47 6.85
C ASP A 67 -2.18 -3.98 6.58
N VAL A 68 -3.01 -4.47 5.68
CA VAL A 68 -3.15 -5.91 5.35
C VAL A 68 -1.92 -6.57 4.70
N TYR A 69 -0.92 -5.78 4.26
CA TYR A 69 0.23 -6.27 3.48
C TYR A 69 1.58 -6.11 4.16
N ASP A 70 1.66 -5.40 5.28
CA ASP A 70 2.93 -4.88 5.80
C ASP A 70 3.93 -5.95 6.25
N PHE A 71 3.45 -7.14 6.61
CA PHE A 71 4.27 -8.30 6.98
C PHE A 71 4.75 -9.09 5.76
N LEU A 72 4.20 -8.84 4.56
CA LEU A 72 4.59 -9.49 3.31
C LEU A 72 5.70 -8.68 2.63
N GLN A 73 6.94 -8.81 3.09
CA GLN A 73 8.08 -8.08 2.54
C GLN A 73 9.31 -8.98 2.36
N TRP A 74 10.13 -8.63 1.37
CA TRP A 74 11.39 -9.28 1.02
C TRP A 74 12.29 -8.29 0.26
N SER A 75 13.54 -8.70 0.02
CA SER A 75 14.47 -7.88 -0.77
C SER A 75 14.06 -7.83 -2.24
N PRO A 76 14.25 -6.71 -2.96
CA PRO A 76 14.10 -6.70 -4.41
C PRO A 76 15.15 -7.56 -5.14
N ASP A 77 16.28 -7.85 -4.48
CA ASP A 77 17.37 -8.68 -4.99
C ASP A 77 17.48 -9.96 -4.15
N PRO A 78 17.22 -11.16 -4.72
CA PRO A 78 17.31 -12.42 -3.98
C PRO A 78 18.71 -12.68 -3.39
N GLU A 79 19.76 -12.10 -3.96
CA GLU A 79 21.15 -12.26 -3.49
C GLU A 79 21.51 -11.30 -2.33
N GLN A 80 20.63 -10.34 -2.01
CA GLN A 80 20.83 -9.38 -0.93
C GLN A 80 19.67 -9.43 0.07
N PRO A 81 19.64 -10.41 0.99
CA PRO A 81 18.56 -10.55 1.96
C PRO A 81 18.38 -9.31 2.84
N LEU A 82 17.14 -9.07 3.28
CA LEU A 82 16.88 -8.04 4.28
C LEU A 82 17.59 -8.37 5.59
N ALA A 83 18.18 -7.38 6.24
CA ALA A 83 18.85 -7.56 7.54
C ALA A 83 17.88 -8.01 8.65
N GLN A 84 16.63 -7.53 8.59
CA GLN A 84 15.56 -7.85 9.55
C GLN A 84 14.27 -8.15 8.78
N PRO A 85 14.14 -9.33 8.16
CA PRO A 85 13.00 -9.63 7.31
C PRO A 85 11.69 -9.62 8.11
N ASP A 86 11.74 -10.07 9.37
CA ASP A 86 10.65 -10.17 10.36
C ASP A 86 10.13 -8.83 10.90
N LYS A 87 10.80 -7.72 10.61
CA LYS A 87 10.38 -6.39 11.07
C LYS A 87 10.05 -5.47 9.92
N ALA A 88 8.90 -4.81 10.01
CA ALA A 88 8.50 -3.80 9.03
C ALA A 88 9.63 -2.76 8.85
N GLN A 89 10.02 -2.50 7.61
CA GLN A 89 11.12 -1.56 7.31
C GLN A 89 10.78 -0.13 7.74
N ILE A 90 9.50 0.25 7.72
CA ILE A 90 9.02 1.56 8.13
C ILE A 90 7.91 1.37 9.19
N PRO A 91 7.99 2.04 10.35
CA PRO A 91 6.96 1.97 11.39
C PRO A 91 5.56 2.28 10.85
N ARG A 92 4.53 1.55 11.27
CA ARG A 92 3.15 1.81 10.82
C ARG A 92 2.74 3.22 11.21
N VAL A 93 1.80 3.81 10.46
CA VAL A 93 1.33 5.18 10.76
C VAL A 93 0.71 5.26 12.17
N VAL A 94 0.08 4.18 12.64
CA VAL A 94 -0.41 4.10 14.02
C VAL A 94 0.72 4.16 15.04
N ASP A 95 1.87 3.52 14.77
CA ASP A 95 3.04 3.58 15.64
C ASP A 95 3.62 5.00 15.64
N VAL A 96 3.72 5.61 14.46
CA VAL A 96 4.15 7.02 14.29
C VAL A 96 3.28 7.94 15.13
N ASP A 97 1.95 7.79 15.11
CA ASP A 97 1.05 8.61 15.93
C ASP A 97 1.28 8.42 17.44
N ARG A 98 1.81 7.27 17.88
CA ARG A 98 2.09 7.04 19.31
C ARG A 98 3.34 7.77 19.81
N TYR A 99 4.37 7.93 19.00
CA TYR A 99 5.64 8.52 19.46
C TYR A 99 5.91 9.93 18.90
N LEU A 100 5.38 10.27 17.72
CA LEU A 100 5.69 11.51 17.03
C LEU A 100 5.27 12.73 17.85
N ASP A 101 6.16 13.72 17.98
CA ASP A 101 5.93 14.98 18.68
C ASP A 101 5.40 14.80 20.12
N GLY A 102 5.85 13.74 20.81
CA GLY A 102 5.42 13.40 22.19
C GLY A 102 4.15 12.55 22.26
N GLY A 103 3.65 12.07 21.12
CA GLY A 103 2.47 11.22 21.01
C GLY A 103 1.14 12.01 20.97
N PRO A 104 0.01 11.31 21.10
CA PRO A 104 -1.30 11.94 21.12
C PRO A 104 -1.47 12.90 22.31
N LYS A 105 -2.13 14.04 22.06
CA LYS A 105 -2.50 14.99 23.14
C LYS A 105 -3.65 14.48 24.03
N ASP A 106 -4.35 13.45 23.57
CA ASP A 106 -5.51 12.85 24.23
C ASP A 106 -5.37 11.31 24.20
N GLU A 107 -6.26 10.61 24.91
CA GLU A 107 -6.22 9.14 25.04
C GLU A 107 -6.49 8.38 23.72
N TRP A 108 -7.04 9.04 22.69
CA TRP A 108 -7.60 8.38 21.51
C TRP A 108 -6.68 8.38 20.27
N GLY A 109 -5.74 9.32 20.15
CA GLY A 109 -4.88 9.42 18.94
C GLY A 109 -5.61 9.98 17.72
N ASN A 110 -4.99 9.94 16.56
CA ASN A 110 -5.56 10.35 15.27
C ASN A 110 -5.44 9.27 14.20
N VAL A 111 -4.84 8.13 14.52
CA VAL A 111 -4.61 7.03 13.58
C VAL A 111 -5.10 5.71 14.15
N VAL A 112 -5.79 4.94 13.33
CA VAL A 112 -6.17 3.55 13.61
C VAL A 112 -5.70 2.66 12.47
N SER A 113 -5.22 1.47 12.82
CA SER A 113 -4.87 0.43 11.86
C SER A 113 -6.01 -0.58 11.73
N SER A 114 -6.33 -0.93 10.49
CA SER A 114 -7.26 -1.97 10.11
C SER A 114 -6.51 -3.03 9.33
N SER A 115 -6.71 -4.29 9.69
CA SER A 115 -6.25 -5.47 8.95
C SER A 115 -7.42 -6.25 8.34
N ARG A 116 -8.59 -5.63 8.21
CA ARG A 116 -9.81 -6.29 7.74
C ARG A 116 -9.96 -6.17 6.23
N SER A 117 -9.63 -7.24 5.51
CA SER A 117 -9.81 -7.34 4.04
C SER A 117 -11.22 -7.74 3.59
N GLY A 118 -12.19 -7.83 4.52
CA GLY A 118 -13.58 -8.27 4.28
C GLY A 118 -13.93 -9.59 4.98
N GLY A 119 -15.18 -10.04 4.83
CA GLY A 119 -15.69 -11.29 5.43
C GLY A 119 -16.18 -11.16 6.90
N ALA A 120 -17.07 -12.07 7.29
CA ALA A 120 -17.45 -12.29 8.69
C ALA A 120 -16.57 -13.42 9.25
N PRO A 121 -15.76 -13.19 10.30
CA PRO A 121 -15.01 -14.27 10.90
C PRO A 121 -16.01 -15.28 11.47
N SER A 122 -15.96 -16.51 10.97
CA SER A 122 -16.66 -17.64 11.59
C SER A 122 -16.13 -17.80 13.02
N GLN A 123 -17.02 -17.89 14.00
CA GLN A 123 -16.64 -18.10 15.40
C GLN A 123 -15.80 -19.38 15.56
N PHE A 124 -16.09 -20.40 14.75
CA PHE A 124 -15.31 -21.63 14.71
C PHE A 124 -13.89 -21.39 14.20
N SER A 125 -13.72 -20.64 13.10
CA SER A 125 -12.40 -20.26 12.58
C SER A 125 -11.63 -19.37 13.55
N ALA A 126 -12.31 -18.43 14.22
CA ALA A 126 -11.70 -17.57 15.22
C ALA A 126 -11.21 -18.38 16.43
N ALA A 127 -11.96 -19.38 16.88
CA ALA A 127 -11.55 -20.28 17.96
C ALA A 127 -10.31 -21.10 17.58
N ILE A 128 -10.25 -21.66 16.36
CA ILE A 128 -9.06 -22.37 15.87
C ILE A 128 -7.85 -21.44 15.87
N ILE A 129 -7.98 -20.23 15.30
CA ILE A 129 -6.90 -19.24 15.25
C ILE A 129 -6.45 -18.86 16.67
N ALA A 130 -7.37 -18.66 17.60
CA ALA A 130 -7.06 -18.35 19.00
C ALA A 130 -6.25 -19.46 19.69
N GLN A 131 -6.50 -20.74 19.37
CA GLN A 131 -5.72 -21.87 19.87
C GLN A 131 -4.35 -21.99 19.20
N LEU A 132 -4.23 -21.62 17.92
CA LEU A 132 -2.96 -21.65 17.18
C LEU A 132 -2.04 -20.47 17.53
N PHE A 133 -2.59 -19.34 17.95
CA PHE A 133 -1.81 -18.12 18.24
C PHE A 133 -0.70 -18.32 19.28
N PRO A 134 -0.95 -18.89 20.48
CA PRO A 134 0.08 -19.07 21.50
C PRO A 134 1.15 -20.11 21.12
N THR A 135 0.91 -20.96 20.13
CA THR A 135 1.91 -21.97 19.70
C THR A 135 2.98 -21.39 18.80
N GLY A 136 2.82 -20.15 18.34
CA GLY A 136 3.70 -19.53 17.35
C GLY A 136 3.53 -20.09 15.93
N PHE A 137 2.62 -21.05 15.71
CA PHE A 137 2.43 -21.70 14.41
C PHE A 137 2.17 -20.71 13.28
N ILE A 138 1.32 -19.70 13.51
CA ILE A 138 0.98 -18.68 12.50
C ILE A 138 2.23 -17.88 12.10
N GLN A 139 3.01 -17.44 13.08
CA GLN A 139 4.24 -16.68 12.83
C GLN A 139 5.25 -17.54 12.06
N THR A 140 5.48 -18.78 12.50
CA THR A 140 6.35 -19.73 11.80
C THR A 140 5.90 -19.97 10.35
N TYR A 141 4.60 -20.12 10.10
CA TYR A 141 4.07 -20.29 8.75
C TYR A 141 4.28 -19.04 7.88
N VAL A 142 4.03 -17.84 8.43
CA VAL A 142 4.31 -16.58 7.73
C VAL A 142 5.79 -16.50 7.34
N ASP A 143 6.67 -16.87 8.27
CA ASP A 143 8.11 -16.71 8.13
C ASP A 143 8.75 -17.73 7.20
N GLN A 144 8.38 -19.00 7.35
CA GLN A 144 9.04 -20.12 6.67
C GLN A 144 8.34 -20.55 5.39
N VAL A 145 7.06 -20.20 5.21
CA VAL A 145 6.26 -20.63 4.05
C VAL A 145 5.79 -19.42 3.25
N LEU A 146 5.03 -18.52 3.87
CA LEU A 146 4.31 -17.48 3.14
C LEU A 146 5.26 -16.47 2.49
N ARG A 147 6.17 -15.85 3.26
CA ARG A 147 7.09 -14.84 2.73
C ARG A 147 8.04 -15.41 1.67
N PRO A 148 8.69 -16.58 1.87
CA PRO A 148 9.53 -17.17 0.82
C PRO A 148 8.76 -17.46 -0.49
N ARG A 149 7.54 -18.01 -0.39
CA ARG A 149 6.70 -18.29 -1.57
C ARG A 149 6.30 -17.02 -2.32
N TYR A 150 5.88 -15.99 -1.61
CA TYR A 150 5.50 -14.71 -2.24
C TYR A 150 6.72 -14.00 -2.84
N ALA A 151 7.90 -14.09 -2.21
CA ALA A 151 9.15 -13.58 -2.78
C ALA A 151 9.52 -14.29 -4.08
N GLU A 152 9.48 -15.62 -4.13
CA GLU A 152 9.75 -16.38 -5.36
C GLU A 152 8.79 -15.98 -6.49
N ARG A 153 7.48 -15.90 -6.18
CA ARG A 153 6.45 -15.49 -7.14
C ARG A 153 6.69 -14.08 -7.68
N TYR A 154 7.09 -13.15 -6.80
CA TYR A 154 7.48 -11.81 -7.19
C TYR A 154 8.69 -11.82 -8.13
N TYR A 155 9.76 -12.54 -7.80
CA TYR A 155 10.96 -12.62 -8.65
C TYR A 155 10.64 -13.19 -10.03
N ARG A 156 9.83 -14.25 -10.09
CA ARG A 156 9.37 -14.84 -11.36
C ARG A 156 8.59 -13.85 -12.20
N LEU A 157 7.62 -13.15 -11.59
CA LEU A 157 6.81 -12.14 -12.29
C LEU A 157 7.68 -10.98 -12.78
N ILE A 158 8.52 -10.40 -11.91
CA ILE A 158 9.35 -9.24 -12.26
C ILE A 158 10.42 -9.59 -13.28
N SER A 159 11.01 -10.79 -13.21
CA SER A 159 11.92 -11.28 -14.25
C SER A 159 11.23 -11.30 -15.62
N ALA A 160 10.03 -11.90 -15.70
CA ALA A 160 9.25 -11.93 -16.94
C ALA A 160 8.82 -10.53 -17.41
N VAL A 161 8.49 -9.61 -16.50
CA VAL A 161 8.17 -8.21 -16.83
C VAL A 161 9.39 -7.51 -17.41
N ARG A 162 10.57 -7.69 -16.80
CA ARG A 162 11.84 -7.12 -17.28
C ARG A 162 12.20 -7.65 -18.66
N GLU A 163 12.01 -8.95 -18.89
CA GLU A 163 12.33 -9.60 -20.17
C GLU A 163 11.35 -9.24 -21.29
N HIS A 164 10.04 -9.20 -21.00
CA HIS A 164 9.02 -9.16 -22.06
C HIS A 164 8.27 -7.84 -22.18
N LEU A 165 8.11 -7.08 -21.09
CA LEU A 165 7.30 -5.85 -21.08
C LEU A 165 8.16 -4.59 -21.16
N LEU A 166 9.27 -4.50 -20.42
CA LEU A 166 10.13 -3.31 -20.46
C LEU A 166 10.65 -2.99 -21.88
N PRO A 167 11.04 -3.97 -22.73
CA PRO A 167 11.44 -3.67 -24.12
C PRO A 167 10.31 -3.11 -24.99
N LEU A 168 9.06 -3.19 -24.54
CA LEU A 168 7.89 -2.63 -25.23
C LEU A 168 7.55 -1.21 -24.75
N GLY A 169 8.37 -0.61 -23.87
CA GLY A 169 8.11 0.72 -23.31
C GLY A 169 7.19 0.73 -22.10
N VAL A 170 6.87 -0.44 -21.52
CA VAL A 170 6.21 -0.52 -20.22
C VAL A 170 7.19 -0.07 -19.13
N THR A 171 6.70 0.65 -18.12
CA THR A 171 7.52 1.03 -16.96
C THR A 171 6.96 0.48 -15.66
N LEU A 172 7.86 0.27 -14.70
CA LEU A 172 7.54 -0.05 -13.31
C LEU A 172 7.65 1.23 -12.45
N PRO A 173 6.90 1.35 -11.34
CA PRO A 173 7.08 2.44 -10.39
C PRO A 173 8.52 2.44 -9.87
N SER A 174 9.11 3.63 -9.77
CA SER A 174 10.39 3.79 -9.08
C SER A 174 10.13 3.64 -7.58
N THR A 175 10.59 2.53 -6.99
CA THR A 175 10.54 2.31 -5.55
C THR A 175 11.96 2.33 -5.02
N SER A 176 12.35 3.41 -4.35
CA SER A 176 13.68 3.59 -3.74
C SER A 176 13.81 2.87 -2.38
N LEU A 177 13.21 1.68 -2.26
CA LEU A 177 13.08 0.99 -0.98
C LEU A 177 13.97 -0.24 -0.96
N GLU A 178 14.60 -0.46 0.19
CA GLU A 178 15.36 -1.68 0.49
C GLU A 178 14.49 -2.94 0.47
N ALA A 179 13.16 -2.80 0.58
CA ALA A 179 12.20 -3.89 0.53
C ALA A 179 11.07 -3.64 -0.47
N VAL A 180 10.60 -4.75 -1.04
CA VAL A 180 9.39 -4.87 -1.85
C VAL A 180 8.44 -5.85 -1.16
N GLY A 181 7.16 -5.82 -1.53
CA GLY A 181 6.19 -6.60 -0.78
C GLY A 181 4.74 -6.48 -1.28
N GLY A 182 3.82 -6.95 -0.45
CA GLY A 182 2.43 -7.14 -0.82
C GLY A 182 2.28 -8.25 -1.85
N TYR A 183 1.34 -8.13 -2.77
CA TYR A 183 1.14 -9.15 -3.82
C TYR A 183 0.65 -8.62 -5.15
N PHE A 184 0.91 -7.33 -5.38
CA PHE A 184 0.62 -6.63 -6.61
C PHE A 184 1.90 -6.10 -7.25
N VAL A 185 1.85 -5.89 -8.55
CA VAL A 185 2.81 -5.07 -9.31
C VAL A 185 2.01 -4.08 -10.13
N TRP A 186 2.38 -2.80 -10.04
CA TRP A 186 1.78 -1.75 -10.85
C TRP A 186 2.66 -1.53 -12.09
N ILE A 187 2.09 -1.57 -13.28
CA ILE A 187 2.81 -1.27 -14.52
C ILE A 187 2.17 -0.09 -15.24
N GLN A 188 2.98 0.68 -15.96
CA GLN A 188 2.53 1.77 -16.81
C GLN A 188 2.77 1.43 -18.27
N LEU A 189 1.74 1.52 -19.09
CA LEU A 189 1.78 1.27 -20.52
C LEU A 189 2.37 2.48 -21.29
N PRO A 190 3.11 2.22 -22.39
CA PRO A 190 3.57 3.27 -23.29
C PRO A 190 2.36 3.95 -23.98
N PRO A 191 2.46 5.25 -24.33
CA PRO A 191 1.51 5.85 -25.27
C PRO A 191 1.53 5.11 -26.63
N PRO A 192 0.40 5.02 -27.35
CA PRO A 192 -0.92 5.57 -27.05
C PRO A 192 -1.86 4.61 -26.28
N LEU A 193 -1.36 3.45 -25.83
CA LEU A 193 -2.19 2.36 -25.28
C LEU A 193 -3.05 2.81 -24.11
N GLN A 194 -4.30 2.35 -24.07
CA GLN A 194 -5.22 2.53 -22.94
C GLN A 194 -5.39 1.20 -22.19
N ALA A 195 -5.40 1.26 -20.86
CA ALA A 195 -5.43 0.11 -19.98
C ALA A 195 -6.74 -0.67 -20.06
N ASP A 196 -7.89 0.00 -20.20
CA ASP A 196 -9.20 -0.66 -20.32
C ASP A 196 -9.32 -1.46 -21.63
N ASP A 197 -8.86 -0.88 -22.74
CA ASP A 197 -8.85 -1.54 -24.05
C ASP A 197 -7.89 -2.73 -24.05
N LEU A 198 -6.66 -2.54 -23.54
CA LEU A 198 -5.68 -3.61 -23.45
C LEU A 198 -6.16 -4.74 -22.53
N ALA A 199 -6.79 -4.43 -21.39
CA ALA A 199 -7.34 -5.45 -20.49
C ALA A 199 -8.43 -6.30 -21.18
N THR A 200 -9.26 -5.66 -22.01
CA THR A 200 -10.29 -6.34 -22.80
C THR A 200 -9.68 -7.26 -23.85
N VAL A 201 -8.69 -6.77 -24.62
CA VAL A 201 -7.98 -7.56 -25.64
C VAL A 201 -7.21 -8.71 -25.01
N ALA A 202 -6.45 -8.44 -23.93
CA ALA A 202 -5.68 -9.43 -23.21
C ALA A 202 -6.57 -10.58 -22.70
N LEU A 203 -7.76 -10.28 -22.18
CA LEU A 203 -8.70 -11.30 -21.72
C LEU A 203 -9.30 -12.09 -22.89
N ARG A 204 -9.81 -11.39 -23.91
CA ARG A 204 -10.56 -12.01 -25.02
C ARG A 204 -9.67 -12.90 -25.89
N GLU A 205 -8.54 -12.36 -26.32
CA GLU A 205 -7.68 -12.95 -27.35
C GLU A 205 -6.53 -13.75 -26.74
N TYR A 206 -5.95 -13.27 -25.64
CA TYR A 206 -4.77 -13.87 -25.03
C TYR A 206 -5.06 -14.65 -23.75
N LYS A 207 -6.30 -14.66 -23.27
CA LYS A 207 -6.73 -15.35 -22.04
C LYS A 207 -5.93 -14.92 -20.80
N VAL A 208 -5.58 -13.63 -20.72
CA VAL A 208 -4.93 -13.02 -19.56
C VAL A 208 -5.88 -12.02 -18.93
N ASN A 209 -6.25 -12.25 -17.67
CA ASN A 209 -7.07 -11.32 -16.90
C ASN A 209 -6.15 -10.34 -16.14
N VAL A 210 -6.29 -9.05 -16.40
CA VAL A 210 -5.60 -7.96 -15.68
C VAL A 210 -6.61 -6.90 -15.28
N ILE A 211 -6.26 -6.09 -14.27
CA ILE A 211 -7.15 -5.01 -13.81
C ILE A 211 -6.60 -3.68 -14.28
N ALA A 212 -7.37 -3.02 -15.15
CA ALA A 212 -7.09 -1.67 -15.61
C ALA A 212 -7.14 -0.65 -14.46
N GLY A 213 -6.22 0.30 -14.49
CA GLY A 213 -6.01 1.24 -13.40
C GLY A 213 -7.20 2.14 -13.13
N ASN A 214 -8.00 2.44 -14.16
CA ASN A 214 -9.21 3.25 -14.03
C ASN A 214 -10.26 2.68 -13.08
N ARG A 215 -10.20 1.37 -12.77
CA ARG A 215 -11.05 0.73 -11.75
C ARG A 215 -10.70 1.15 -10.32
N PHE A 216 -9.53 1.74 -10.09
CA PHE A 216 -9.07 2.21 -8.77
C PHE A 216 -9.25 3.72 -8.57
N ARG A 217 -9.95 4.41 -9.48
CA ARG A 217 -10.25 5.84 -9.32
C ARG A 217 -11.29 6.05 -8.23
N VAL A 218 -11.09 7.10 -7.43
CA VAL A 218 -12.12 7.59 -6.52
C VAL A 218 -13.21 8.25 -7.36
N GLN A 219 -14.41 7.66 -7.33
CA GLN A 219 -15.55 8.20 -8.07
C GLN A 219 -15.99 9.55 -7.49
N GLY A 220 -16.29 10.50 -8.36
CA GLY A 220 -16.75 11.84 -7.96
C GLY A 220 -15.63 12.82 -7.61
N ASP A 221 -14.36 12.42 -7.68
CA ASP A 221 -13.25 13.36 -7.52
C ASP A 221 -13.16 14.28 -8.75
N PRO A 222 -13.24 15.62 -8.56
CA PRO A 222 -13.20 16.58 -9.66
C PRO A 222 -11.82 16.66 -10.35
N ASP A 223 -10.73 16.23 -9.70
CA ASP A 223 -9.40 16.22 -10.31
C ASP A 223 -9.19 14.99 -11.20
N THR A 224 -9.74 15.08 -12.41
CA THR A 224 -9.65 14.02 -13.43
C THR A 224 -8.23 13.80 -13.96
N ARG A 225 -7.32 14.78 -13.81
CA ARG A 225 -5.93 14.67 -14.29
C ARG A 225 -5.06 13.86 -13.33
N ARG A 226 -5.11 14.16 -12.02
CA ARG A 226 -4.37 13.40 -11.00
C ARG A 226 -4.93 12.00 -10.77
N ASN A 227 -6.22 11.80 -11.09
CA ASN A 227 -6.87 10.50 -11.02
C ASN A 227 -6.88 9.72 -12.33
N SER A 228 -6.15 10.13 -13.37
CA SER A 228 -6.11 9.36 -14.62
C SER A 228 -5.10 8.21 -14.54
N PHE A 229 -5.61 7.00 -14.27
CA PHE A 229 -4.84 5.74 -14.33
C PHE A 229 -5.05 5.01 -15.67
N ASN A 230 -5.31 5.79 -16.73
CA ASN A 230 -5.73 5.29 -18.03
C ASN A 230 -4.69 4.44 -18.74
N ARG A 231 -3.42 4.52 -18.33
CA ARG A 231 -2.33 3.71 -18.86
C ARG A 231 -1.74 2.79 -17.81
N SER A 232 -2.39 2.63 -16.66
CA SER A 232 -1.85 1.80 -15.59
C SER A 232 -2.57 0.47 -15.50
N ILE A 233 -1.85 -0.60 -15.16
CA ILE A 233 -2.42 -1.93 -14.97
C ILE A 233 -1.87 -2.52 -13.67
N ARG A 234 -2.75 -3.15 -12.88
CA ARG A 234 -2.36 -3.95 -11.72
C ARG A 234 -2.23 -5.41 -12.11
N LEU A 235 -1.03 -5.96 -11.92
CA LEU A 235 -0.75 -7.40 -11.95
C LEU A 235 -0.85 -7.96 -10.53
N CYS A 236 -1.40 -9.16 -10.37
CA CYS A 236 -1.48 -9.86 -9.09
C CYS A 236 -0.72 -11.17 -9.19
N PHE A 237 0.15 -11.45 -8.22
CA PHE A 237 0.92 -12.70 -8.17
C PHE A 237 0.53 -13.59 -6.98
N ALA A 238 -0.64 -13.40 -6.38
CA ALA A 238 -1.09 -14.21 -5.23
C ALA A 238 -1.77 -15.55 -5.63
N TRP A 239 -2.53 -15.58 -6.73
CA TRP A 239 -3.50 -16.66 -7.00
C TRP A 239 -2.99 -17.79 -7.90
N GLU A 240 -2.40 -17.44 -9.05
CA GLU A 240 -2.08 -18.44 -10.10
C GLU A 240 -0.91 -19.35 -9.72
N HIS A 241 -0.74 -20.49 -10.38
CA HIS A 241 0.49 -21.29 -10.19
C HIS A 241 1.73 -20.53 -10.68
N GLU A 242 2.89 -20.74 -10.03
CA GLU A 242 4.14 -20.03 -10.33
C GLU A 242 4.55 -20.10 -11.81
N GLU A 243 4.40 -21.27 -12.43
CA GLU A 243 4.69 -21.50 -13.85
C GLU A 243 3.83 -20.63 -14.78
N LYS A 244 2.60 -20.30 -14.35
CA LYS A 244 1.67 -19.48 -15.14
C LYS A 244 1.97 -17.98 -15.06
N LEU A 245 2.76 -17.52 -14.09
CA LEU A 245 3.08 -16.09 -13.94
C LEU A 245 3.89 -15.58 -15.15
N ALA A 246 4.96 -16.30 -15.50
CA ALA A 246 5.78 -15.95 -16.66
C ALA A 246 4.99 -16.05 -17.97
N GLU A 247 4.21 -17.11 -18.14
CA GLU A 247 3.34 -17.28 -19.32
C GLU A 247 2.29 -16.16 -19.44
N GLY A 248 1.67 -15.75 -18.32
CA GLY A 248 0.72 -14.64 -18.29
C GLY A 248 1.35 -13.33 -18.74
N VAL A 249 2.58 -13.05 -18.29
CA VAL A 249 3.35 -11.86 -18.73
C VAL A 249 3.73 -11.95 -20.20
N ARG A 250 4.18 -13.12 -20.69
CA ARG A 250 4.50 -13.34 -22.10
C ARG A 250 3.28 -13.09 -23.00
N ARG A 251 2.11 -13.59 -22.60
CA ARG A 251 0.84 -13.37 -23.32
C ARG A 251 0.39 -11.90 -23.27
N LEU A 252 0.58 -11.22 -22.14
CA LEU A 252 0.35 -9.78 -22.04
C LEU A 252 1.27 -9.01 -22.98
N ALA A 253 2.54 -9.42 -23.12
CA ALA A 253 3.47 -8.84 -24.09
C ALA A 253 2.97 -9.01 -25.54
N CYS A 254 2.40 -10.18 -25.88
CA CYS A 254 1.76 -10.39 -27.19
C CYS A 254 0.57 -9.44 -27.41
N ALA A 255 -0.27 -9.23 -26.39
CA ALA A 255 -1.39 -8.29 -26.47
C ALA A 255 -0.90 -6.85 -26.70
N ILE A 256 0.13 -6.42 -25.97
CA ILE A 256 0.75 -5.09 -26.12
C ILE A 256 1.32 -4.93 -27.53
N ARG A 257 2.08 -5.90 -28.04
CA ARG A 257 2.63 -5.86 -29.41
C ARG A 257 1.54 -5.79 -30.47
N SER A 258 0.42 -6.47 -30.25
CA SER A 258 -0.73 -6.43 -31.18
C SER A 258 -1.37 -5.05 -31.18
N ALA A 259 -1.56 -4.44 -30.01
CA ALA A 259 -2.19 -3.14 -29.86
C ALA A 259 -1.30 -1.95 -30.26
N LEU A 260 0.02 -2.15 -30.41
CA LEU A 260 0.97 -1.13 -30.89
C LEU A 260 1.15 -1.13 -32.42
N LYS A 261 0.62 -2.14 -33.12
CA LYS A 261 0.61 -2.18 -34.59
C LYS A 261 -0.52 -1.33 -35.15
#